data_AF-W0UDW9-F1
#
_entry.id   AF-W0UDW9-F1
#
_cell.length_a   1.000
_cell.length_b   1.000
_cell.length_c   1.000
_cell.angle_alpha   90.00
_cell.angle_beta   90.00
_cell.angle_gamma   90.00
#
_symmetry.space_group_name_H-M   'P 1'
#
loop_
_entity.id
_entity.type
_entity.pdbx_description
1 polymer ?
#
loop_
_entity_poly.entity_id
_entity_poly.type
_entity_poly.pdbx_seq_one_letter_code
_entity_poly.pdbx_strand_id
1 'polypeptide(L)'
;FNFVERVSIELTTQMLATLFDFPWEERRKLTRWSDVATALPKSGIVESAEERRREMDECYAYMSKLWNERVNAAPRNDLLSLMAHSDATRFMDPDNLMGNIILLIVGGNDTTRNTMTGSVLALNENPEQYDKLRANPGLIDTMVPEVIRWQTPLAHMRRTALADTEIGGKHIKKGDRVVMWYVSGNRDEEMIERPEEFIIDRARPRTHLSFGYGIHR
;
A
#
# COMPACT_ATOMS: atom_id res chain seq x y z
N PHE A 1 -1.16 10.95 22.67
CA PHE A 1 -2.13 11.23 21.58
C PHE A 1 -2.25 9.99 20.71
N ASN A 2 -3.28 9.88 19.86
CA ASN A 2 -3.41 8.76 18.92
C ASN A 2 -2.39 8.90 17.77
N PHE A 3 -1.35 8.07 17.76
CA PHE A 3 -0.28 8.11 16.75
C PHE A 3 -0.82 7.81 15.34
N VAL A 4 -1.75 6.87 15.22
CA VAL A 4 -2.36 6.49 13.94
C VAL A 4 -3.04 7.71 13.32
N GLU A 5 -3.91 8.37 14.07
CA GLU A 5 -4.67 9.53 13.58
C GLU A 5 -3.77 10.73 13.27
N ARG A 6 -2.86 11.07 14.20
CA ARG A 6 -2.09 12.32 14.16
C ARG A 6 -0.85 12.25 13.29
N VAL A 7 -0.36 11.04 12.99
CA VAL A 7 0.89 10.83 12.23
C VAL A 7 0.63 9.92 11.04
N SER A 8 0.27 8.65 11.25
CA SER A 8 0.20 7.66 10.17
C SER A 8 -0.82 8.03 9.09
N ILE A 9 -2.06 8.37 9.48
CA ILE A 9 -3.10 8.81 8.55
C ILE A 9 -2.72 10.17 7.96
N GLU A 10 -2.33 11.15 8.78
CA GLU A 10 -1.99 12.50 8.30
C GLU A 10 -0.88 12.48 7.24
N LEU A 11 0.30 11.93 7.55
CA LEU A 11 1.45 11.95 6.64
C LEU A 11 1.20 11.13 5.37
N THR A 12 0.51 10.00 5.48
CA THR A 12 0.15 9.20 4.30
C THR A 12 -0.84 9.96 3.41
N THR A 13 -1.80 10.68 4.01
CA THR A 13 -2.75 11.53 3.26
C THR A 13 -2.02 12.64 2.52
N GLN A 14 -1.03 13.29 3.17
CA GLN A 14 -0.21 14.34 2.57
C GLN A 14 0.61 13.81 1.39
N MET A 15 1.19 12.61 1.52
CA MET A 15 1.91 11.93 0.45
C MET A 15 1.00 11.68 -0.76
N LEU A 16 -0.19 11.11 -0.56
CA LEU A 16 -1.14 10.87 -1.65
C LEU A 16 -1.61 12.18 -2.30
N ALA A 17 -1.87 13.21 -1.51
CA ALA A 17 -2.25 14.52 -2.04
C ALA A 17 -1.14 15.12 -2.91
N THR A 18 0.12 14.96 -2.49
CA THR A 18 1.28 15.40 -3.28
C THR A 18 1.41 14.60 -4.57
N LEU A 19 1.23 13.28 -4.53
CA LEU A 19 1.32 12.40 -5.71
C LEU A 19 0.32 12.78 -6.80
N PHE A 20 -0.89 13.19 -6.43
CA PHE A 20 -1.97 13.53 -7.37
C PHE A 20 -2.15 15.05 -7.60
N ASP A 21 -1.33 15.90 -6.96
CA ASP A 21 -1.58 17.35 -6.86
C ASP A 21 -3.05 17.64 -6.46
N PHE A 22 -3.52 16.86 -5.47
CA PHE A 22 -4.88 16.93 -4.96
C PHE A 22 -5.05 18.18 -4.07
N PRO A 23 -6.19 18.89 -4.13
CA PRO A 23 -6.40 20.08 -3.30
C PRO A 23 -6.14 19.82 -1.82
N TRP A 24 -5.16 20.54 -1.28
CA TRP A 24 -4.58 20.22 0.04
C TRP A 24 -5.62 20.20 1.16
N GLU A 25 -6.53 21.16 1.18
CA GLU A 25 -7.59 21.25 2.20
C GLU A 25 -8.62 20.11 2.11
N GLU A 26 -8.73 19.46 0.95
CA GLU A 26 -9.67 18.37 0.71
C GLU A 26 -9.03 16.98 0.82
N ARG A 27 -7.73 16.88 1.09
CA ARG A 27 -6.94 15.64 1.05
C ARG A 27 -7.53 14.47 1.83
N ARG A 28 -8.32 14.73 2.89
CA ARG A 28 -9.02 13.70 3.67
C ARG A 28 -10.03 12.90 2.86
N LYS A 29 -10.51 13.43 1.73
CA LYS A 29 -11.33 12.67 0.77
C LYS A 29 -10.59 11.44 0.25
N LEU A 30 -9.29 11.54 -0.02
CA LEU A 30 -8.48 10.41 -0.49
C LEU A 30 -8.47 9.26 0.52
N THR A 31 -8.28 9.57 1.81
CA THR A 31 -8.37 8.55 2.86
C THR A 31 -9.76 7.96 3.00
N ARG A 32 -10.82 8.79 2.94
CA ARG A 32 -12.20 8.30 2.99
C ARG A 32 -12.49 7.35 1.84
N TRP A 33 -12.14 7.72 0.61
CA TRP A 33 -12.34 6.88 -0.57
C TRP A 33 -11.52 5.60 -0.53
N SER A 34 -10.30 5.64 0.02
CA SER A 34 -9.52 4.43 0.27
C SER A 34 -10.22 3.47 1.24
N ASP A 35 -10.69 3.99 2.38
CA ASP A 35 -11.38 3.19 3.41
C ASP A 35 -12.68 2.59 2.83
N VAL A 36 -13.45 3.37 2.06
CA VAL A 36 -14.69 2.94 1.40
C VAL A 36 -14.44 1.89 0.31
N ALA A 37 -13.35 2.00 -0.44
CA ALA A 37 -13.03 1.08 -1.53
C ALA A 37 -12.83 -0.36 -1.02
N THR A 38 -12.24 -0.53 0.16
CA THR A 38 -11.96 -1.83 0.81
C THR A 38 -13.02 -2.26 1.83
N ALA A 39 -13.95 -1.38 2.19
CA ALA A 39 -14.99 -1.67 3.17
C ALA A 39 -16.02 -2.70 2.68
N LEU A 40 -16.44 -3.57 3.60
CA LEU A 40 -17.63 -4.42 3.47
C LEU A 40 -18.86 -3.70 4.05
N PRO A 41 -20.09 -3.98 3.58
CA PRO A 41 -21.29 -3.45 4.21
C PRO A 41 -21.36 -3.81 5.70
N LYS A 42 -21.79 -2.85 6.55
CA LYS A 42 -21.86 -2.98 8.01
C LYS A 42 -20.50 -3.15 8.71
N SER A 43 -19.42 -2.73 8.05
CA SER A 43 -18.07 -2.69 8.64
C SER A 43 -17.84 -1.52 9.61
N GLY A 44 -18.83 -0.62 9.76
CA GLY A 44 -18.68 0.65 10.47
C GLY A 44 -18.05 1.77 9.63
N ILE A 45 -17.64 1.48 8.39
CA ILE A 45 -17.17 2.47 7.41
C ILE A 45 -18.32 2.89 6.48
N VAL A 46 -19.08 1.89 6.00
CA VAL A 46 -20.28 2.04 5.17
C VAL A 46 -21.36 1.07 5.67
N GLU A 47 -22.61 1.52 5.69
CA GLU A 47 -23.75 0.74 6.18
C GLU A 47 -24.35 -0.14 5.08
N SER A 48 -24.22 0.28 3.81
CA SER A 48 -24.81 -0.43 2.66
C SER A 48 -23.93 -0.42 1.42
N ALA A 49 -24.21 -1.36 0.50
CA ALA A 49 -23.56 -1.38 -0.81
C ALA A 49 -23.92 -0.15 -1.67
N GLU A 50 -25.11 0.42 -1.46
CA GLU A 50 -25.57 1.62 -2.16
C GLU A 50 -24.82 2.88 -1.69
N GLU A 51 -24.62 3.03 -0.39
CA GLU A 51 -23.79 4.10 0.18
C GLU A 51 -22.35 4.01 -0.32
N ARG A 52 -21.75 2.80 -0.29
CA ARG A 52 -20.43 2.56 -0.87
C ARG A 52 -20.37 3.00 -2.33
N ARG A 53 -21.36 2.61 -3.14
CA ARG A 53 -21.42 2.99 -4.56
C ARG A 53 -21.47 4.51 -4.72
N ARG A 54 -22.35 5.20 -3.98
CA ARG A 54 -22.50 6.66 -4.03
C ARG A 54 -21.17 7.39 -3.76
N GLU A 55 -20.46 6.99 -2.71
CA GLU A 55 -19.16 7.62 -2.39
C GLU A 55 -18.07 7.31 -3.42
N MET A 56 -18.10 6.11 -4.02
CA MET A 56 -17.19 5.79 -5.12
C MET A 56 -17.53 6.56 -6.40
N ASP A 57 -18.81 6.83 -6.66
CA ASP A 57 -19.24 7.69 -7.78
C ASP A 57 -18.80 9.15 -7.56
N GLU A 58 -18.83 9.64 -6.32
CA GLU A 58 -18.28 10.96 -5.96
C GLU A 58 -16.76 11.03 -6.18
N CYS A 59 -16.03 9.98 -5.78
CA CYS A 59 -14.61 9.82 -6.07
C CYS A 59 -14.35 9.86 -7.58
N TYR A 60 -15.12 9.07 -8.34
CA TYR A 60 -15.04 9.02 -9.80
C TYR A 60 -15.21 10.41 -10.42
N ALA A 61 -16.27 11.12 -10.05
CA ALA A 61 -16.58 12.43 -10.59
C ALA A 61 -15.49 13.45 -10.27
N TYR A 62 -14.96 13.43 -9.04
CA TYR A 62 -13.91 14.34 -8.61
C TYR A 62 -12.59 14.08 -9.36
N MET A 63 -12.15 12.82 -9.43
CA MET A 63 -10.91 12.46 -10.13
C MET A 63 -11.03 12.69 -11.63
N SER A 64 -12.21 12.49 -12.23
CA SER A 64 -12.47 12.83 -13.63
C SER A 64 -12.37 14.34 -13.89
N LYS A 65 -12.84 15.17 -12.95
CA LYS A 65 -12.66 16.63 -13.03
C LYS A 65 -11.17 16.99 -13.01
N LEU A 66 -10.40 16.48 -12.05
CA LEU A 66 -8.96 16.73 -11.97
C LEU A 66 -8.23 16.27 -13.23
N TRP A 67 -8.56 15.09 -13.76
CA TRP A 67 -8.02 14.58 -15.01
C TRP A 67 -8.26 15.56 -16.17
N ASN A 68 -9.50 16.00 -16.36
CA ASN A 68 -9.85 16.93 -17.44
C ASN A 68 -9.13 18.28 -17.29
N GLU A 69 -8.92 18.76 -16.06
CA GLU A 69 -8.07 19.94 -15.83
C GLU A 69 -6.63 19.70 -16.27
N ARG A 70 -6.05 18.53 -15.96
CA ARG A 70 -4.67 18.18 -16.34
C ARG A 70 -4.50 18.01 -17.85
N VAL A 71 -5.43 17.35 -18.53
CA VAL A 71 -5.39 17.16 -20.00
C VAL A 71 -5.38 18.49 -20.77
N ASN A 72 -6.02 19.53 -20.22
CA ASN A 72 -6.14 20.84 -20.88
C ASN A 72 -5.12 21.88 -20.36
N ALA A 73 -4.19 21.49 -19.50
CA ALA A 73 -3.18 22.37 -18.91
C ALA A 73 -1.77 22.03 -19.40
N ALA A 74 -0.80 22.90 -19.11
CA ALA A 74 0.60 22.55 -19.32
C ALA A 74 1.02 21.41 -18.35
N PRO A 75 1.94 20.52 -18.74
CA PRO A 75 2.42 19.44 -17.90
C PRO A 75 2.97 19.93 -16.55
N ARG A 76 2.59 19.24 -15.49
CA ARG A 76 3.05 19.37 -14.11
C ARG A 76 3.64 18.05 -13.60
N ASN A 77 4.36 18.13 -12.49
CA ASN A 77 5.01 16.99 -11.85
C ASN A 77 4.10 16.27 -10.85
N ASP A 78 2.93 15.85 -11.33
CA ASP A 78 1.96 15.04 -10.59
C ASP A 78 1.53 13.85 -11.45
N LEU A 79 1.08 12.77 -10.83
CA LEU A 79 0.81 11.52 -11.55
C LEU A 79 -0.33 11.66 -12.57
N LEU A 80 -1.36 12.45 -12.26
CA LEU A 80 -2.47 12.67 -13.21
C LEU A 80 -1.98 13.42 -14.44
N SER A 81 -1.16 14.46 -14.24
CA SER A 81 -0.53 15.20 -15.32
C SER A 81 0.41 14.33 -16.15
N LEU A 82 1.27 13.54 -15.52
CA LEU A 82 2.19 12.63 -16.23
C LEU A 82 1.41 11.62 -17.09
N MET A 83 0.32 11.07 -16.55
CA MET A 83 -0.55 10.15 -17.29
C MET A 83 -1.34 10.85 -18.41
N ALA A 84 -1.82 12.08 -18.18
CA ALA A 84 -2.58 12.85 -19.17
C ALA A 84 -1.75 13.26 -20.39
N HIS A 85 -0.43 13.43 -20.22
CA HIS A 85 0.48 13.90 -21.27
C HIS A 85 1.37 12.80 -21.87
N SER A 86 1.21 11.55 -21.45
CA SER A 86 1.96 10.41 -21.98
C SER A 86 1.15 9.70 -23.07
N ASP A 87 1.77 9.43 -24.23
CA ASP A 87 1.13 8.68 -25.32
C ASP A 87 0.71 7.26 -24.90
N ALA A 88 1.35 6.69 -23.87
CA ALA A 88 1.00 5.36 -23.34
C ALA A 88 -0.32 5.35 -22.56
N THR A 89 -0.77 6.48 -22.01
CA THR A 89 -1.88 6.54 -21.05
C THR A 89 -2.93 7.59 -21.35
N ARG A 90 -2.65 8.59 -22.19
CA ARG A 90 -3.59 9.68 -22.52
C ARG A 90 -4.87 9.22 -23.24
N PHE A 91 -4.84 8.04 -23.85
CA PHE A 91 -5.98 7.40 -24.51
C PHE A 91 -6.52 6.20 -23.74
N MET A 92 -6.14 6.06 -22.47
CA MET A 92 -6.63 5.00 -21.60
C MET A 92 -8.15 5.13 -21.44
N ASP A 93 -8.83 3.99 -21.54
CA ASP A 93 -10.27 3.91 -21.28
C ASP A 93 -10.61 4.44 -19.87
N PRO A 94 -11.70 5.21 -19.69
CA PRO A 94 -12.04 5.82 -18.41
C PRO A 94 -12.16 4.84 -17.24
N ASP A 95 -12.66 3.61 -17.47
CA ASP A 95 -12.80 2.62 -16.41
C ASP A 95 -11.43 2.09 -15.97
N ASN A 96 -10.51 1.88 -16.92
CA ASN A 96 -9.12 1.50 -16.62
C ASN A 96 -8.36 2.62 -15.91
N LEU A 97 -8.54 3.87 -16.34
CA LEU A 97 -7.94 5.04 -15.69
C LEU A 97 -8.41 5.14 -14.24
N MET A 98 -9.72 5.04 -14.00
CA MET A 98 -10.26 5.10 -12.65
C MET A 98 -9.81 3.91 -11.80
N GLY A 99 -9.78 2.70 -12.39
CA GLY A 99 -9.25 1.52 -11.72
C GLY A 99 -7.81 1.72 -11.24
N ASN A 100 -6.96 2.30 -12.08
CA ASN A 100 -5.58 2.65 -11.71
C ASN A 100 -5.51 3.70 -10.59
N ILE A 101 -6.32 4.75 -10.68
CA ILE A 101 -6.36 5.81 -9.66
C ILE A 101 -6.78 5.24 -8.29
N ILE A 102 -7.86 4.45 -8.26
CA ILE A 102 -8.34 3.82 -7.02
C ILE A 102 -7.30 2.83 -6.49
N LEU A 103 -6.68 2.02 -7.36
CA LEU A 103 -5.62 1.09 -6.98
C LEU A 103 -4.44 1.82 -6.30
N LEU A 104 -4.07 2.99 -6.79
CA LEU A 104 -2.99 3.80 -6.22
C LEU A 104 -3.38 4.47 -4.90
N ILE A 105 -4.61 4.98 -4.79
CA ILE A 105 -5.15 5.53 -3.54
C ILE A 105 -5.14 4.45 -2.44
N VAL A 106 -5.70 3.27 -2.74
CA VAL A 106 -5.77 2.16 -1.78
C VAL A 106 -4.38 1.59 -1.50
N GLY A 107 -3.60 1.32 -2.55
CA GLY A 107 -2.28 0.70 -2.46
C GLY A 107 -1.26 1.55 -1.71
N GLY A 108 -1.32 2.88 -1.87
CA GLY A 108 -0.41 3.82 -1.21
C GLY A 108 -0.86 4.25 0.20
N ASN A 109 -2.13 4.04 0.55
CA ASN A 109 -2.66 4.47 1.84
C ASN A 109 -2.40 3.45 2.96
N ASP A 110 -3.13 2.33 2.99
CA ASP A 110 -3.17 1.47 4.17
C ASP A 110 -1.83 0.80 4.46
N THR A 111 -1.07 0.47 3.41
CA THR A 111 0.23 -0.20 3.55
C THR A 111 1.27 0.70 4.22
N THR A 112 1.36 1.96 3.78
CA THR A 112 2.26 2.97 4.34
C THR A 112 1.82 3.36 5.75
N ARG A 113 0.51 3.57 5.96
CA ARG A 113 -0.09 3.88 7.28
C ARG A 113 0.24 2.81 8.32
N ASN A 114 0.10 1.54 7.98
CA ASN A 114 0.41 0.44 8.88
C ASN A 114 1.92 0.29 9.10
N THR A 115 2.75 0.58 8.09
CA THR A 115 4.22 0.60 8.25
C THR A 115 4.66 1.69 9.23
N MET A 116 4.12 2.92 9.12
CA MET A 116 4.41 4.01 10.06
C MET A 116 4.01 3.63 11.49
N THR A 117 2.81 3.09 11.67
CA THR A 117 2.32 2.64 12.98
C THR A 117 3.20 1.51 13.55
N GLY A 118 3.50 0.51 12.71
CA GLY A 118 4.35 -0.62 13.05
C GLY A 118 5.77 -0.21 13.45
N SER A 119 6.32 0.86 12.85
CA SER A 119 7.65 1.36 13.20
C SER A 119 7.76 1.77 14.67
N VAL A 120 6.74 2.46 15.19
CA VAL A 120 6.72 2.91 16.59
C VAL A 120 6.47 1.74 17.53
N LEU A 121 5.56 0.83 17.17
CA LEU A 121 5.32 -0.38 17.95
C LEU A 121 6.59 -1.22 18.06
N ALA A 122 7.25 -1.53 16.94
CA ALA A 122 8.45 -2.35 16.90
C ALA A 122 9.60 -1.73 17.70
N LEU A 123 9.83 -0.42 17.57
CA LEU A 123 10.86 0.27 18.37
C LEU A 123 10.51 0.33 19.87
N ASN A 124 9.23 0.45 20.22
CA ASN A 124 8.78 0.43 21.60
C ASN A 124 8.93 -0.97 22.25
N GLU A 125 8.67 -2.03 21.50
CA GLU A 125 8.82 -3.42 21.96
C GLU A 125 10.28 -3.90 21.97
N ASN A 126 11.18 -3.20 21.26
CA ASN A 126 12.61 -3.52 21.14
C ASN A 126 13.46 -2.28 21.50
N PRO A 127 13.43 -1.81 22.76
CA PRO A 127 14.06 -0.56 23.16
C PRO A 127 15.57 -0.51 22.91
N GLU A 128 16.26 -1.66 22.92
CA GLU A 128 17.67 -1.75 22.56
C GLU A 128 17.94 -1.42 21.08
N GLN A 129 17.01 -1.77 20.18
CA GLN A 129 17.10 -1.35 18.77
C GLN A 129 16.85 0.15 18.65
N TYR A 130 15.93 0.69 19.45
CA TYR A 130 15.71 2.13 19.49
C TYR A 130 16.94 2.89 20.01
N ASP A 131 17.60 2.38 21.04
CA ASP A 131 18.84 2.96 21.57
C ASP A 131 19.97 2.94 20.53
N LYS A 132 20.12 1.83 19.79
CA LYS A 132 21.05 1.76 18.64
C LYS A 132 20.72 2.82 17.59
N LEU A 133 19.45 2.98 17.22
CA LEU A 133 19.01 3.98 16.25
C LEU A 133 19.30 5.41 16.73
N ARG A 134 19.07 5.71 18.01
CA ARG A 134 19.36 7.01 18.60
C ARG A 134 20.86 7.31 18.60
N ALA A 135 21.70 6.30 18.84
CA ALA A 135 23.15 6.43 18.79
C ALA A 135 23.69 6.57 17.36
N ASN A 136 23.00 5.97 16.37
CA ASN A 136 23.38 6.05 14.96
C ASN A 136 22.16 6.19 14.04
N PRO A 137 21.71 7.44 13.74
CA PRO A 137 20.63 7.69 12.79
C PRO A 137 20.90 7.19 11.37
N GLY A 138 22.15 6.87 11.02
CA GLY A 138 22.49 6.23 9.74
C GLY A 138 21.83 4.85 9.56
N LEU A 139 21.30 4.24 10.62
CA LEU A 139 20.57 2.96 10.56
C LEU A 139 19.14 3.10 10.02
N ILE A 140 18.63 4.30 9.75
CA ILE A 140 17.29 4.48 9.16
C ILE A 140 17.15 3.70 7.84
N ASP A 141 18.20 3.69 7.01
CA ASP A 141 18.19 3.03 5.69
C ASP A 141 18.03 1.50 5.77
N THR A 142 18.49 0.88 6.87
CA THR A 142 18.37 -0.56 7.13
C THR A 142 17.15 -0.88 8.00
N MET A 143 16.76 0.05 8.88
CA MET A 143 15.55 -0.06 9.70
C MET A 143 14.28 -0.04 8.86
N VAL A 144 14.16 0.85 7.87
CA VAL A 144 12.90 0.99 7.10
C VAL A 144 12.50 -0.32 6.40
N PRO A 145 13.38 -1.00 5.64
CA PRO A 145 13.07 -2.32 5.10
C PRO A 145 12.75 -3.37 6.18
N GLU A 146 13.41 -3.31 7.34
CA GLU A 146 13.12 -4.22 8.46
C GLU A 146 11.72 -3.99 9.05
N VAL A 147 11.29 -2.73 9.22
CA VAL A 147 9.90 -2.42 9.65
C VAL A 147 8.90 -2.98 8.64
N ILE A 148 9.17 -2.81 7.34
CA ILE A 148 8.30 -3.32 6.27
C ILE A 148 8.21 -4.86 6.30
N ARG A 149 9.33 -5.55 6.55
CA ARG A 149 9.35 -7.02 6.76
C ARG A 149 8.59 -7.41 8.02
N TRP A 150 8.87 -6.76 9.14
CA TRP A 150 8.31 -7.12 10.44
C TRP A 150 6.79 -6.90 10.46
N GLN A 151 6.32 -5.74 10.01
CA GLN A 151 4.91 -5.38 9.94
C GLN A 151 4.14 -6.21 8.90
N THR A 152 4.77 -6.54 7.76
CA THR A 152 4.13 -7.16 6.59
C THR A 152 2.72 -6.58 6.31
N PRO A 153 2.61 -5.31 5.87
CA PRO A 153 1.33 -4.60 5.83
C PRO A 153 0.23 -5.30 5.01
N LEU A 154 0.63 -6.09 4.01
CA LEU A 154 -0.26 -6.99 3.28
C LEU A 154 0.13 -8.43 3.61
N ALA A 155 -0.69 -9.11 4.41
CA ALA A 155 -0.41 -10.45 4.88
C ALA A 155 -0.36 -11.50 3.75
N HIS A 156 -1.13 -11.29 2.68
CA HIS A 156 -1.17 -12.21 1.55
C HIS A 156 -1.58 -11.56 0.23
N MET A 157 -1.29 -12.26 -0.86
CA MET A 157 -1.88 -12.05 -2.18
C MET A 157 -2.36 -13.38 -2.75
N ARG A 158 -3.43 -13.34 -3.55
CA ARG A 158 -4.03 -14.54 -4.16
C ARG A 158 -3.76 -14.62 -5.65
N ARG A 159 -3.65 -15.84 -6.18
CA ARG A 159 -3.62 -16.20 -7.59
C ARG A 159 -4.65 -17.30 -7.88
N THR A 160 -4.95 -17.49 -9.15
CA THR A 160 -5.79 -18.60 -9.61
C THR A 160 -4.99 -19.44 -10.59
N ALA A 161 -4.90 -20.75 -10.35
CA ALA A 161 -4.21 -21.66 -11.24
C ALA A 161 -4.93 -21.76 -12.58
N LEU A 162 -4.22 -21.53 -13.70
CA LEU A 162 -4.80 -21.60 -15.04
C LEU A 162 -4.70 -23.01 -15.67
N ALA A 163 -3.88 -23.87 -15.07
CA ALA A 163 -3.68 -25.26 -15.44
C ALA A 163 -3.33 -26.08 -14.19
N ASP A 164 -3.47 -27.40 -14.27
CA ASP A 164 -2.97 -28.32 -13.26
C ASP A 164 -1.44 -28.19 -13.17
N THR A 165 -0.89 -28.16 -11.96
CA THR A 165 0.56 -28.01 -11.71
C THR A 165 0.94 -28.64 -10.38
N GLU A 166 2.25 -28.74 -10.10
CA GLU A 166 2.77 -29.17 -8.80
C GLU A 166 3.60 -28.06 -8.14
N ILE A 167 3.41 -27.85 -6.83
CA ILE A 167 4.24 -26.97 -5.99
C ILE A 167 4.53 -27.69 -4.67
N GLY A 168 5.81 -27.80 -4.29
CA GLY A 168 6.21 -28.42 -3.02
C GLY A 168 5.71 -29.86 -2.85
N GLY A 169 5.69 -30.66 -3.93
CA GLY A 169 5.17 -32.03 -3.91
C GLY A 169 3.63 -32.13 -3.87
N LYS A 170 2.90 -31.01 -3.95
CA LYS A 170 1.43 -30.97 -3.90
C LYS A 170 0.85 -30.60 -5.26
N HIS A 171 -0.13 -31.39 -5.70
CA HIS A 171 -0.88 -31.11 -6.93
C HIS A 171 -1.90 -29.99 -6.68
N ILE A 172 -1.83 -28.95 -7.52
CA ILE A 172 -2.77 -27.84 -7.58
C ILE A 172 -3.55 -27.98 -8.88
N LYS A 173 -4.88 -27.96 -8.80
CA LYS A 173 -5.74 -28.12 -9.98
C LYS A 173 -6.00 -26.77 -10.64
N LYS A 174 -6.27 -26.80 -11.93
CA LYS A 174 -6.83 -25.68 -12.69
C LYS A 174 -8.07 -25.14 -11.97
N GLY A 175 -8.08 -23.83 -11.74
CA GLY A 175 -9.16 -23.12 -11.05
C GLY A 175 -8.92 -22.94 -9.55
N ASP A 176 -7.98 -23.67 -8.94
CA ASP A 176 -7.69 -23.53 -7.52
C ASP A 176 -7.19 -22.12 -7.18
N ARG A 177 -7.62 -21.62 -6.02
CA ARG A 177 -7.10 -20.38 -5.44
C ARG A 177 -5.83 -20.70 -4.68
N VAL A 178 -4.73 -20.07 -5.08
CA VAL A 178 -3.42 -20.21 -4.44
C VAL A 178 -3.10 -18.92 -3.71
N VAL A 179 -2.91 -19.00 -2.39
CA VAL A 179 -2.65 -17.83 -1.54
C VAL A 179 -1.19 -17.84 -1.10
N MET A 180 -0.47 -16.76 -1.40
CA MET A 180 0.90 -16.54 -0.96
C MET A 180 0.84 -15.75 0.35
N TRP A 181 1.10 -16.42 1.48
CA TRP A 181 1.13 -15.80 2.79
C TRP A 181 2.48 -15.11 3.06
N TYR A 182 2.63 -13.88 2.58
CA TYR A 182 3.84 -13.08 2.80
C TYR A 182 4.19 -12.94 4.29
N VAL A 183 3.18 -12.85 5.15
CA VAL A 183 3.41 -12.79 6.62
C VAL A 183 4.11 -14.04 7.13
N SER A 184 3.81 -15.22 6.58
CA SER A 184 4.50 -16.47 6.92
C SER A 184 5.90 -16.52 6.32
N GLY A 185 6.06 -16.16 5.04
CA GLY A 185 7.36 -16.20 4.39
C GLY A 185 8.36 -15.17 4.94
N ASN A 186 7.89 -14.03 5.46
CA ASN A 186 8.71 -13.08 6.20
C ASN A 186 9.15 -13.58 7.57
N ARG A 187 8.65 -14.75 7.99
CA ARG A 187 9.02 -15.50 9.20
C ARG A 187 9.74 -16.82 8.92
N ASP A 188 10.10 -17.07 7.67
CA ASP A 188 10.79 -18.29 7.26
C ASP A 188 12.28 -18.26 7.67
N GLU A 189 12.64 -19.13 8.61
CA GLU A 189 14.01 -19.22 9.15
C GLU A 189 15.02 -19.83 8.19
N GLU A 190 14.58 -20.55 7.14
CA GLU A 190 15.48 -21.04 6.09
C GLU A 190 16.05 -19.88 5.26
N MET A 191 15.34 -18.74 5.22
CA MET A 191 15.68 -17.58 4.40
C MET A 191 16.13 -16.36 5.23
N ILE A 192 15.57 -16.19 6.44
CA ILE A 192 15.79 -15.03 7.30
C ILE A 192 16.18 -15.52 8.69
N GLU A 193 17.44 -15.28 9.07
CA GLU A 193 17.93 -15.62 10.40
C GLU A 193 17.16 -14.87 11.50
N ARG A 194 16.74 -15.58 12.57
CA ARG A 194 16.01 -15.02 13.72
C ARG A 194 14.85 -14.11 13.26
N PRO A 195 13.89 -14.64 12.48
CA PRO A 195 12.98 -13.80 11.73
C PRO A 195 11.87 -13.19 12.57
N GLU A 196 11.62 -13.73 13.77
CA GLU A 196 10.69 -13.12 14.73
C GLU A 196 11.27 -11.89 15.43
N GLU A 197 12.60 -11.77 15.50
CA GLU A 197 13.27 -10.61 16.08
C GLU A 197 13.20 -9.39 15.15
N PHE A 198 13.01 -8.20 15.73
CA PHE A 198 13.14 -6.93 15.03
C PHE A 198 14.60 -6.46 15.12
N ILE A 199 15.32 -6.47 14.00
CA ILE A 199 16.77 -6.20 13.97
C ILE A 199 17.07 -5.14 12.92
N ILE A 200 17.36 -3.91 13.35
CA ILE A 200 17.44 -2.76 12.45
C ILE A 200 18.75 -2.71 11.64
N ASP A 201 19.75 -3.50 12.04
CA ASP A 201 21.09 -3.57 11.48
C ASP A 201 21.36 -4.89 10.73
N ARG A 202 20.30 -5.58 10.27
CA ARG A 202 20.45 -6.78 9.40
C ARG A 202 21.33 -6.47 8.20
N ALA A 203 22.23 -7.40 7.86
CA ALA A 203 23.13 -7.26 6.72
C ALA A 203 22.40 -7.19 5.36
N ARG A 204 21.23 -7.84 5.23
CA ARG A 204 20.40 -7.85 4.02
C ARG A 204 18.94 -7.52 4.35
N PRO A 205 18.63 -6.27 4.76
CA PRO A 205 17.33 -5.93 5.32
C PRO A 205 16.22 -5.87 4.24
N ARG A 206 16.60 -5.86 2.95
CA ARG A 206 15.67 -5.90 1.80
C ARG A 206 15.28 -7.32 1.37
N THR A 207 15.78 -8.36 2.04
CA THR A 207 15.35 -9.75 1.81
C THR A 207 14.04 -10.00 2.53
N HIS A 208 12.93 -9.66 1.89
CA HIS A 208 11.57 -9.87 2.41
C HIS A 208 10.54 -9.90 1.27
N LEU A 209 9.32 -10.35 1.58
CA LEU A 209 8.21 -10.55 0.64
C LEU A 209 7.12 -9.48 0.71
N SER A 210 7.23 -8.48 1.60
CA SER A 210 6.18 -7.47 1.81
C SER A 210 5.81 -6.63 0.56
N PHE A 211 6.69 -6.55 -0.43
CA PHE A 211 6.42 -5.93 -1.75
C PHE A 211 6.15 -6.96 -2.86
N GLY A 212 6.03 -8.23 -2.52
CA GLY A 212 5.96 -9.32 -3.48
C GLY A 212 7.22 -9.46 -4.33
N TYR A 213 7.07 -10.15 -5.46
CA TYR A 213 8.14 -10.39 -6.43
C TYR A 213 7.56 -10.62 -7.83
N GLY A 214 8.37 -10.41 -8.87
CA GLY A 214 7.97 -10.58 -10.27
C GLY A 214 7.30 -9.33 -10.88
N ILE A 215 6.48 -9.53 -11.91
CA ILE A 215 5.92 -8.45 -12.75
C ILE A 215 4.94 -7.51 -12.03
N HIS A 216 4.54 -7.82 -10.80
CA HIS A 216 3.60 -7.03 -9.99
C HIS A 216 4.27 -6.46 -8.71
N ARG A 217 5.61 -6.38 -8.67
CA ARG A 217 6.34 -5.70 -7.59
C ARG A 217 6.31 -4.19 -7.78
#